data_AF-A0A504WY23-F1
#
_entry.id   AF-A0A504WY23-F1
#
_cell.length_a   1.000
_cell.length_b   1.000
_cell.length_c   1.000
_cell.angle_alpha   90.00
_cell.angle_beta   90.00
_cell.angle_gamma   90.00
#
_symmetry.space_group_name_H-M   'P 1'
#
loop_
_entity.id
_entity.type
_entity.pdbx_description
1 polymer ?
#
loop_
_entity_poly.entity_id
_entity_poly.type
_entity_poly.pdbx_seq_one_letter_code
_entity_poly.pdbx_strand_id
1 'polypeptide(L)'
;MELKFNLADTLKRLLTRERCEQLDLDGYLVLDEQPFPASVAKELLHEVQYCFDGIDGGKTPNQVEFLTADGSVKLTKPHIYECDLHNAAVRHQLPLFNAFFEGQLGELVEVLRDRLNCCEDLQPCDTADLASRSVTLKLQANEGGAFPWHYDNPGKPNKRRLTMAVYLTEDWAPEIGGELQMMPFLGPCITVPPKFCTVVLFQSDMMLHRVRPILSHMRKTRYCFTIWFDGALTNSDDDLFLKVQHLDEGAIPFLRRSAVQRTLSRAVYEAEYEESLAACFGADSVALGISLREHHAHLQQLLKHERLRAFLKVLKEYREDLRSGQRYVNESTRNFYRRYSANYYDPRSAGFTREEVAHAEWAMRLHRLKGILWNCLVYGSALYLLFKFLAR
;
A
#
# COMPACT_ATOMS: atom_id res chain seq x y z
N MET A 1 17.02 -13.09 27.78
CA MET A 1 15.76 -12.49 28.27
C MET A 1 14.72 -12.81 27.20
N GLU A 2 13.75 -13.69 27.45
CA GLU A 2 12.69 -13.96 26.47
C GLU A 2 11.92 -12.67 26.22
N LEU A 3 12.06 -12.11 25.03
CA LEU A 3 11.20 -11.02 24.56
C LEU A 3 9.82 -11.63 24.33
N LYS A 4 8.87 -11.41 25.25
CA LYS A 4 7.45 -11.74 25.02
C LYS A 4 6.87 -10.80 23.97
N PHE A 5 7.14 -11.10 22.70
CA PHE A 5 6.58 -10.40 21.54
C PHE A 5 5.80 -11.38 20.68
N ASN A 6 4.57 -10.99 20.37
CA ASN A 6 3.74 -11.66 19.39
C ASN A 6 3.30 -10.62 18.33
N LEU A 7 3.65 -10.90 17.08
CA LEU A 7 3.35 -10.05 15.93
C LEU A 7 1.84 -9.93 15.71
N ALA A 8 1.10 -11.04 15.74
CA ALA A 8 -0.33 -11.09 15.53
C ALA A 8 -1.09 -10.25 16.58
N ASP A 9 -0.78 -10.43 17.86
CA ASP A 9 -1.38 -9.66 18.96
C ASP A 9 -1.10 -8.16 18.82
N THR A 10 0.11 -7.81 18.40
CA THR A 10 0.50 -6.42 18.20
C THR A 10 -0.30 -5.79 17.06
N LEU A 11 -0.39 -6.46 15.91
CA LEU A 11 -1.18 -5.99 14.77
C LEU A 11 -2.68 -5.95 15.10
N LYS A 12 -3.21 -6.93 15.83
CA LYS A 12 -4.61 -6.97 16.28
C LYS A 12 -5.01 -5.73 17.09
N ARG A 13 -4.13 -5.24 17.97
CA ARG A 13 -4.37 -4.00 18.72
C ARG A 13 -4.31 -2.76 17.83
N LEU A 14 -3.41 -2.74 16.85
CA LEU A 14 -3.17 -1.60 15.98
C LEU A 14 -4.22 -1.48 14.86
N LEU A 15 -4.82 -2.60 14.42
CA LEU A 15 -5.90 -2.66 13.44
C LEU A 15 -7.24 -2.29 14.09
N THR A 16 -7.36 -1.01 14.46
CA THR A 16 -8.62 -0.41 14.88
C THR A 16 -9.60 -0.39 13.70
N ARG A 17 -10.91 -0.28 13.99
CA ARG A 17 -11.94 -0.20 12.93
C ARG A 17 -11.63 0.87 11.89
N GLU A 18 -11.19 2.05 12.31
CA GLU A 18 -10.86 3.15 11.39
C GLU A 18 -9.68 2.80 10.46
N ARG A 19 -8.64 2.17 11.00
CA ARG A 19 -7.46 1.75 10.23
C ARG A 19 -7.77 0.60 9.27
N CYS A 20 -8.64 -0.33 9.67
CA CYS A 20 -9.15 -1.37 8.78
C CYS A 20 -9.95 -0.75 7.62
N GLU A 21 -10.88 0.15 7.94
CA GLU A 21 -11.67 0.85 6.92
C GLU A 21 -10.77 1.64 5.95
N GLN A 22 -9.71 2.29 6.45
CA GLN A 22 -8.71 2.96 5.62
C GLN A 22 -8.01 1.97 4.66
N LEU A 23 -7.49 0.85 5.16
CA LEU A 23 -6.80 -0.13 4.31
C LEU A 23 -7.73 -0.75 3.25
N ASP A 24 -8.98 -1.03 3.60
CA ASP A 24 -9.97 -1.57 2.67
C ASP A 24 -10.34 -0.55 1.57
N LEU A 25 -10.39 0.74 1.89
CA LEU A 25 -10.90 1.79 0.99
C LEU A 25 -9.82 2.51 0.18
N ASP A 26 -8.69 2.81 0.81
CA ASP A 26 -7.54 3.49 0.20
C ASP A 26 -6.52 2.50 -0.36
N GLY A 27 -6.59 1.23 0.04
CA GLY A 27 -5.68 0.17 -0.40
C GLY A 27 -4.32 0.17 0.31
N TYR A 28 -4.12 1.04 1.30
CA TYR A 28 -2.91 1.08 2.13
C TYR A 28 -3.15 1.61 3.55
N LEU A 29 -2.22 1.32 4.45
CA LEU A 29 -2.17 1.81 5.83
C LEU A 29 -0.71 1.98 6.25
N VAL A 30 -0.39 3.11 6.90
CA VAL A 30 0.95 3.40 7.45
C VAL A 30 0.85 3.55 8.96
N LEU A 31 1.75 2.89 9.69
CA LEU A 31 1.87 2.91 11.14
C LEU A 31 3.31 3.30 11.49
N ASP A 32 3.55 4.58 11.78
CA ASP A 32 4.88 5.16 12.01
C ASP A 32 5.13 5.58 13.48
N GLU A 33 4.14 5.43 14.36
CA GLU A 33 4.22 5.74 15.80
C GLU A 33 4.82 4.59 16.63
N GLN A 34 5.95 4.00 16.19
CA GLN A 34 6.65 2.93 16.91
C GLN A 34 5.72 1.74 17.29
N PRO A 35 5.11 1.06 16.31
CA PRO A 35 4.11 0.00 16.52
C PRO A 35 4.64 -1.18 17.35
N PHE A 36 5.97 -1.40 17.36
CA PHE A 36 6.60 -2.47 18.13
C PHE A 36 7.38 -1.91 19.31
N PRO A 37 7.46 -2.64 20.44
CA PRO A 37 8.32 -2.27 21.56
C PRO A 37 9.76 -2.01 21.08
N ALA A 38 10.38 -0.94 21.55
CA ALA A 38 11.71 -0.52 21.06
C ALA A 38 12.78 -1.62 21.19
N SER A 39 12.75 -2.41 22.26
CA SER A 39 13.66 -3.55 22.43
C SER A 39 13.47 -4.62 21.36
N VAL A 40 12.22 -4.89 20.96
CA VAL A 40 11.91 -5.87 19.90
C VAL A 40 12.33 -5.33 18.54
N ALA A 41 12.01 -4.07 18.23
CA ALA A 41 12.41 -3.46 16.97
C ALA A 41 13.94 -3.46 16.78
N LYS A 42 14.69 -3.23 17.87
CA LYS A 42 16.16 -3.29 17.87
C LYS A 42 16.67 -4.71 17.66
N GLU A 43 16.06 -5.71 18.30
CA GLU A 43 16.46 -7.10 18.10
C GLU A 43 16.11 -7.59 16.69
N LEU A 44 14.96 -7.19 16.13
CA LEU A 44 14.64 -7.47 14.72
C LEU A 44 15.68 -6.85 13.77
N LEU A 45 16.13 -5.62 14.02
CA LEU A 45 17.19 -5.00 13.24
C LEU A 45 18.51 -5.77 13.39
N HIS A 46 18.86 -6.16 14.61
CA HIS A 46 20.06 -6.94 14.90
C HIS A 46 20.04 -8.29 14.17
N GLU A 47 18.93 -9.03 14.18
CA GLU A 47 18.78 -10.27 13.42
C GLU A 47 18.88 -10.06 11.90
N VAL A 48 18.30 -8.97 11.38
CA VAL A 48 18.45 -8.62 9.95
C VAL A 48 19.91 -8.37 9.59
N GLN A 49 20.63 -7.58 10.39
CA GLN A 49 22.05 -7.30 10.19
C GLN A 49 22.89 -8.57 10.28
N TYR A 50 22.67 -9.37 11.33
CA TYR A 50 23.34 -10.65 11.53
C TYR A 50 23.10 -11.61 10.36
N CYS A 51 21.87 -11.65 9.81
CA CYS A 51 21.57 -12.45 8.63
C CYS A 51 22.45 -12.07 7.43
N PHE A 52 22.59 -10.77 7.15
CA PHE A 52 23.35 -10.31 5.99
C PHE A 52 24.86 -10.36 6.18
N ASP A 53 25.37 -10.19 7.40
CA ASP A 53 26.80 -10.05 7.66
C ASP A 53 27.44 -11.32 8.25
N GLY A 54 26.64 -12.19 8.87
CA GLY A 54 27.12 -13.32 9.68
C GLY A 54 26.67 -14.71 9.22
N ILE A 55 25.64 -14.82 8.36
CA ILE A 55 25.09 -16.12 7.95
C ILE A 55 25.41 -16.40 6.48
N ASP A 56 26.02 -17.56 6.22
CA ASP A 56 26.23 -18.05 4.85
C ASP A 56 24.89 -18.30 4.14
N GLY A 57 24.76 -17.82 2.91
CA GLY A 57 23.49 -17.79 2.17
C GLY A 57 22.46 -16.76 2.67
N GLY A 58 22.79 -15.95 3.68
CA GLY A 58 21.94 -14.87 4.19
C GLY A 58 21.91 -13.62 3.30
N LYS A 59 22.90 -13.42 2.43
CA LYS A 59 23.00 -12.26 1.54
C LYS A 59 23.02 -12.66 0.07
N THR A 60 21.87 -12.54 -0.60
CA THR A 60 21.74 -12.82 -2.03
C THR A 60 21.39 -11.56 -2.82
N PRO A 61 21.98 -11.31 -4.01
CA PRO A 61 21.60 -10.16 -4.84
C PRO A 61 20.13 -10.27 -5.28
N ASN A 62 19.38 -9.18 -5.18
CA ASN A 62 18.00 -9.15 -5.68
C ASN A 62 17.98 -9.22 -7.21
N GLN A 63 17.23 -10.16 -7.74
CA GLN A 63 17.06 -10.36 -9.18
C GLN A 63 15.59 -10.30 -9.57
N VAL A 64 15.34 -9.82 -10.78
CA VAL A 64 14.03 -9.86 -11.44
C VAL A 64 14.17 -10.58 -12.77
N GLU A 65 13.23 -11.47 -13.05
CA GLU A 65 13.18 -12.21 -14.31
C GLU A 65 12.16 -11.57 -15.24
N PHE A 66 12.61 -11.23 -16.45
CA PHE A 66 11.78 -10.73 -17.54
C PHE A 66 11.62 -11.83 -18.58
N LEU A 67 10.39 -12.09 -18.99
CA LEU A 67 10.12 -12.87 -20.19
C LEU A 67 10.18 -11.91 -21.38
N THR A 68 11.21 -12.06 -22.21
CA THR A 68 11.38 -11.30 -23.45
C THR A 68 11.00 -12.17 -24.65
N ALA A 69 10.88 -11.58 -25.84
CA ALA A 69 10.66 -12.35 -27.07
C ALA A 69 11.78 -13.40 -27.33
N ASP A 70 12.99 -13.15 -26.84
CA ASP A 70 14.17 -14.00 -27.03
C ASP A 70 14.39 -15.01 -25.90
N GLY A 71 13.46 -15.08 -24.93
CA GLY A 71 13.54 -15.96 -23.75
C GLY A 71 13.61 -15.19 -22.43
N SER A 72 13.83 -15.92 -21.33
CA SER A 72 13.88 -15.29 -20.01
C SER A 72 15.25 -14.67 -19.72
N VAL A 73 15.22 -13.44 -19.20
CA VAL A 73 16.40 -12.66 -18.86
C VAL A 73 16.31 -12.26 -17.39
N LYS A 74 17.36 -12.57 -16.62
CA LYS A 74 17.47 -12.15 -15.22
C LYS A 74 18.28 -10.86 -15.13
N LEU A 75 17.66 -9.82 -14.58
CA LEU A 75 18.33 -8.55 -14.28
C LEU A 75 18.57 -8.46 -12.78
N THR A 76 19.81 -8.16 -12.39
CA THR A 76 20.17 -7.94 -10.99
C THR A 76 19.98 -6.46 -10.67
N LYS A 77 19.27 -6.15 -9.57
CA LYS A 77 19.14 -4.77 -9.11
C LYS A 77 20.41 -4.36 -8.36
N PRO A 78 21.05 -3.23 -8.73
CA PRO A 78 22.30 -2.82 -8.09
C PRO A 78 22.12 -2.55 -6.60
N HIS A 79 23.07 -3.03 -5.78
CA HIS A 79 23.17 -2.72 -4.33
C HIS A 79 21.95 -3.09 -3.47
N ILE A 80 21.14 -4.03 -3.95
CA ILE A 80 19.98 -4.55 -3.22
C ILE A 80 20.23 -6.03 -2.95
N TYR A 81 20.13 -6.40 -1.68
CA TYR A 81 20.30 -7.76 -1.20
C TYR A 81 19.06 -8.23 -0.47
N GLU A 82 18.76 -9.52 -0.60
CA GLU A 82 17.64 -10.16 0.07
C GLU A 82 18.03 -11.49 0.69
N CYS A 83 17.22 -11.90 1.67
CA CYS A 83 17.22 -13.25 2.22
C CYS A 83 15.79 -13.76 2.24
N ASP A 84 15.55 -14.92 1.62
CA ASP A 84 14.26 -15.61 1.71
C ASP A 84 14.24 -16.54 2.93
N LEU A 85 13.39 -16.22 3.90
CA LEU A 85 13.30 -16.98 5.15
C LEU A 85 12.52 -18.29 5.00
N HIS A 86 12.11 -18.70 3.79
CA HIS A 86 11.78 -20.10 3.52
C HIS A 86 12.98 -21.03 3.73
N ASN A 87 14.21 -20.52 3.57
CA ASN A 87 15.42 -21.26 3.90
C ASN A 87 15.50 -21.50 5.42
N ALA A 88 15.06 -22.69 5.85
CA ALA A 88 15.03 -23.08 7.25
C ALA A 88 16.42 -23.03 7.91
N ALA A 89 17.50 -23.30 7.17
CA ALA A 89 18.86 -23.28 7.70
C ALA A 89 19.30 -21.86 8.10
N VAL A 90 18.91 -20.85 7.34
CA VAL A 90 19.12 -19.44 7.70
C VAL A 90 18.15 -19.03 8.79
N ARG A 91 16.85 -19.33 8.62
CA ARG A 91 15.79 -18.91 9.56
C ARG A 91 16.01 -19.41 10.98
N HIS A 92 16.44 -20.65 11.19
CA HIS A 92 16.66 -21.21 12.54
C HIS A 92 17.78 -20.50 13.33
N GLN A 93 18.61 -19.69 12.66
CA GLN A 93 19.64 -18.87 13.30
C GLN A 93 19.13 -17.46 13.68
N LEU A 94 17.86 -17.15 13.40
CA LEU A 94 17.20 -15.87 13.64
C LEU A 94 16.00 -16.08 14.60
N PRO A 95 16.20 -16.14 15.93
CA PRO A 95 15.16 -16.56 16.88
C PRO A 95 13.83 -15.83 16.77
N LEU A 96 13.80 -14.50 16.63
CA LEU A 96 12.55 -13.74 16.49
C LEU A 96 11.84 -14.03 15.17
N PHE A 97 12.57 -14.06 14.06
CA PHE A 97 11.98 -14.43 12.77
C PHE A 97 11.55 -15.90 12.73
N ASN A 98 12.27 -16.80 13.39
CA ASN A 98 11.86 -18.20 13.50
C ASN A 98 10.54 -18.32 14.30
N ALA A 99 10.41 -17.58 15.40
CA ALA A 99 9.18 -17.54 16.19
C ALA A 99 7.97 -17.06 15.37
N PHE A 100 8.17 -16.24 14.33
CA PHE A 100 7.08 -15.88 13.42
C PHE A 100 6.52 -17.11 12.69
N PHE A 101 7.40 -17.97 12.17
CA PHE A 101 7.02 -19.20 11.47
C PHE A 101 6.48 -20.29 12.42
N GLU A 102 6.85 -20.26 13.70
CA GLU A 102 6.36 -21.17 14.75
C GLU A 102 5.00 -20.75 15.34
N GLY A 103 4.11 -20.20 14.50
CA GLY A 103 2.68 -20.01 14.82
C GLY A 103 2.17 -18.57 14.70
N GLN A 104 3.01 -17.54 14.87
CA GLN A 104 2.53 -16.16 14.87
C GLN A 104 2.04 -15.70 13.48
N LEU A 105 2.58 -16.25 12.39
CA LEU A 105 2.09 -15.97 11.03
C LEU A 105 0.67 -16.51 10.81
N GLY A 106 0.36 -17.70 11.32
CA GLY A 106 -0.99 -18.28 11.29
C GLY A 106 -1.99 -17.41 12.04
N GLU A 107 -1.66 -17.04 13.28
CA GLU A 107 -2.47 -16.12 14.09
C GLU A 107 -2.67 -14.77 13.40
N LEU A 108 -1.62 -14.23 12.77
CA LEU A 108 -1.69 -12.97 12.05
C LEU A 108 -2.62 -13.07 10.83
N VAL A 109 -2.55 -14.17 10.06
CA VAL A 109 -3.48 -14.41 8.95
C VAL A 109 -4.93 -14.42 9.44
N GLU A 110 -5.24 -15.09 10.54
CA GLU A 110 -6.60 -15.11 11.09
C GLU A 110 -7.05 -13.72 11.57
N VAL A 111 -6.15 -12.93 12.18
CA VAL A 111 -6.45 -11.53 12.53
C VAL A 111 -6.76 -10.71 11.27
N LEU A 112 -5.99 -10.86 10.20
CA LEU A 112 -6.21 -10.12 8.95
C LEU A 112 -7.52 -10.53 8.28
N ARG A 113 -7.85 -11.83 8.24
CA ARG A 113 -9.12 -12.36 7.70
C ARG A 113 -10.34 -11.88 8.49
N ASP A 114 -10.24 -11.81 9.82
CA ASP A 114 -11.31 -11.32 10.70
C ASP A 114 -11.56 -9.80 10.54
N ARG A 115 -10.50 -9.03 10.27
CA ARG A 115 -10.53 -7.57 10.41
C ARG A 115 -10.59 -6.78 9.11
N LEU A 116 -10.18 -7.38 8.00
CA LEU A 116 -10.03 -6.68 6.71
C LEU A 116 -10.84 -7.40 5.64
N ASN A 117 -11.78 -6.69 5.02
CA ASN A 117 -12.61 -7.27 3.96
C ASN A 117 -11.75 -7.64 2.75
N CYS A 118 -10.72 -6.85 2.45
CA CYS A 118 -9.80 -7.17 1.36
C CYS A 118 -8.97 -8.44 1.60
N CYS A 119 -9.00 -9.03 2.79
CA CYS A 119 -8.20 -10.19 3.17
C CYS A 119 -9.03 -11.42 3.57
N GLU A 120 -10.35 -11.44 3.34
CA GLU A 120 -11.20 -12.59 3.71
C GLU A 120 -10.73 -13.93 3.10
N ASP A 121 -10.11 -13.86 1.92
CA ASP A 121 -9.66 -15.00 1.13
C ASP A 121 -8.20 -15.41 1.36
N LEU A 122 -7.52 -14.82 2.35
CA LEU A 122 -6.15 -15.23 2.69
C LEU A 122 -6.11 -16.73 3.03
N GLN A 123 -5.07 -17.39 2.51
CA GLN A 123 -4.86 -18.81 2.73
C GLN A 123 -4.43 -19.06 4.19
N PRO A 124 -5.12 -19.96 4.92
CA PRO A 124 -4.71 -20.35 6.28
C PRO A 124 -3.27 -20.87 6.32
N CYS A 125 -2.57 -20.65 7.44
CA CYS A 125 -1.19 -21.07 7.60
C CYS A 125 -0.81 -21.49 9.03
N ASP A 126 -1.67 -22.27 9.67
CA ASP A 126 -1.55 -22.64 11.09
C ASP A 126 -0.32 -23.51 11.43
N THR A 127 0.42 -23.97 10.42
CA THR A 127 1.67 -24.74 10.58
C THR A 127 2.79 -24.12 9.76
N ALA A 128 4.05 -24.35 10.15
CA ALA A 128 5.21 -23.84 9.42
C ALA A 128 5.27 -24.33 7.96
N ASP A 129 4.84 -25.57 7.67
CA ASP A 129 4.74 -26.10 6.30
C ASP A 129 3.67 -25.35 5.48
N LEU A 130 2.50 -25.08 6.07
CA LEU A 130 1.47 -24.30 5.38
C LEU A 130 1.91 -22.83 5.18
N ALA A 131 2.51 -22.21 6.20
CA ALA A 131 3.07 -20.86 6.11
C ALA A 131 4.11 -20.77 5.00
N SER A 132 4.97 -21.77 4.84
CA SER A 132 5.95 -21.83 3.75
C SER A 132 5.36 -21.94 2.33
N ARG A 133 4.03 -22.09 2.21
CA ARG A 133 3.31 -22.20 0.92
C ARG A 133 2.38 -21.03 0.64
N SER A 134 1.94 -20.32 1.67
CA SER A 134 0.94 -19.23 1.57
C SER A 134 1.43 -17.89 2.11
N VAL A 135 2.60 -17.85 2.75
CA VAL A 135 3.21 -16.63 3.27
C VAL A 135 4.67 -16.59 2.85
N THR A 136 5.11 -15.48 2.29
CA THR A 136 6.53 -15.23 2.01
C THR A 136 7.07 -14.17 2.93
N LEU A 137 8.11 -14.49 3.71
CA LEU A 137 8.85 -13.52 4.51
C LEU A 137 10.25 -13.35 3.94
N LYS A 138 10.59 -12.14 3.50
CA LYS A 138 11.93 -11.78 3.05
C LYS A 138 12.54 -10.68 3.90
N LEU A 139 13.83 -10.82 4.19
CA LEU A 139 14.66 -9.73 4.69
C LEU A 139 15.29 -8.99 3.51
N GLN A 140 15.52 -7.69 3.66
CA GLN A 140 16.09 -6.86 2.60
C GLN A 140 17.06 -5.83 3.19
N ALA A 141 18.21 -5.69 2.53
CA ALA A 141 19.19 -4.64 2.77
C ALA A 141 19.47 -3.89 1.46
N ASN A 142 19.27 -2.58 1.48
CA ASN A 142 19.62 -1.71 0.38
C ASN A 142 20.81 -0.84 0.79
N GLU A 143 21.96 -1.08 0.17
CA GLU A 143 23.17 -0.23 0.31
C GLU A 143 23.21 0.87 -0.77
N GLY A 144 22.13 0.96 -1.54
CA GLY A 144 21.94 1.77 -2.73
C GLY A 144 20.73 1.24 -3.50
N GLY A 145 20.66 1.56 -4.78
CA GLY A 145 19.66 1.00 -5.68
C GLY A 145 18.23 1.49 -5.42
N ALA A 146 17.33 1.14 -6.33
CA ALA A 146 15.92 1.51 -6.29
C ALA A 146 15.04 0.35 -6.77
N PHE A 147 13.74 0.48 -6.60
CA PHE A 147 12.77 -0.45 -7.18
C PHE A 147 11.88 0.36 -8.13
N PRO A 148 11.70 -0.07 -9.40
CA PRO A 148 10.84 0.64 -10.33
C PRO A 148 9.36 0.52 -9.92
N TRP A 149 8.48 1.27 -10.57
CA TRP A 149 7.05 1.13 -10.34
C TRP A 149 6.56 -0.28 -10.68
N HIS A 150 5.88 -0.92 -9.74
CA HIS A 150 5.31 -2.25 -9.90
C HIS A 150 4.14 -2.48 -8.94
N TYR A 151 3.45 -3.60 -9.16
CA TYR A 151 2.56 -4.21 -8.19
C TYR A 151 3.24 -5.47 -7.68
N ASP A 152 3.08 -5.77 -6.39
CA ASP A 152 3.63 -6.99 -5.81
C ASP A 152 2.94 -8.25 -6.34
N ASN A 153 1.69 -8.10 -6.79
CA ASN A 153 0.96 -9.06 -7.61
C ASN A 153 0.68 -8.46 -8.99
N PRO A 154 1.53 -8.71 -10.00
CA PRO A 154 1.33 -8.20 -11.36
C PRO A 154 0.29 -9.01 -12.17
N GLY A 155 -0.19 -10.15 -11.66
CA GLY A 155 -1.07 -11.09 -12.39
C GLY A 155 -0.68 -12.55 -12.15
N LYS A 156 -1.33 -13.48 -12.86
CA LYS A 156 -1.01 -14.92 -12.79
C LYS A 156 0.47 -15.17 -13.12
N PRO A 157 1.15 -16.13 -12.44
CA PRO A 157 0.63 -17.06 -11.42
C PRO A 157 0.71 -16.53 -9.98
N ASN A 158 1.07 -15.26 -9.77
CA ASN A 158 1.27 -14.69 -8.43
C ASN A 158 -0.05 -14.72 -7.62
N LYS A 159 0.05 -14.99 -6.32
CA LYS A 159 -1.09 -15.18 -5.41
C LYS A 159 -1.18 -14.11 -4.32
N ARG A 160 -0.23 -13.18 -4.26
CA ARG A 160 -0.11 -12.20 -3.17
C ARG A 160 -1.33 -11.30 -3.14
N ARG A 161 -1.94 -11.19 -1.98
CA ARG A 161 -3.12 -10.35 -1.74
C ARG A 161 -2.78 -9.13 -0.90
N LEU A 162 -2.00 -9.32 0.16
CA LEU A 162 -1.56 -8.25 1.05
C LEU A 162 -0.05 -8.25 1.18
N THR A 163 0.53 -7.06 1.22
CA THR A 163 1.93 -6.83 1.55
C THR A 163 2.01 -6.10 2.88
N MET A 164 2.86 -6.57 3.78
CA MET A 164 3.26 -5.87 4.98
C MET A 164 4.77 -5.66 4.96
N ALA A 165 5.22 -4.41 4.85
CA ALA A 165 6.63 -4.04 4.95
C ALA A 165 6.91 -3.38 6.31
N VAL A 166 8.01 -3.78 6.95
CA VAL A 166 8.46 -3.18 8.21
C VAL A 166 9.85 -2.59 8.02
N TYR A 167 9.97 -1.28 8.21
CA TYR A 167 11.21 -0.54 8.10
C TYR A 167 11.96 -0.48 9.42
N LEU A 168 13.26 -0.72 9.36
CA LEU A 168 14.16 -0.79 10.50
C LEU A 168 15.39 0.10 10.27
N THR A 169 15.25 1.20 9.54
CA THR A 169 16.38 2.12 9.27
C THR A 169 16.50 3.15 10.39
N GLU A 170 17.47 2.96 11.27
CA GLU A 170 17.81 3.94 12.31
C GLU A 170 18.37 5.25 11.72
N ASP A 171 18.05 6.36 12.39
CA ASP A 171 18.50 7.71 12.06
C ASP A 171 18.26 8.09 10.58
N TRP A 172 17.12 7.65 10.02
CA TRP A 172 16.75 8.06 8.67
C TRP A 172 16.48 9.57 8.60
N ALA A 173 16.97 10.20 7.55
CA ALA A 173 16.74 11.59 7.21
C ALA A 173 16.45 11.74 5.70
N PRO A 174 15.69 12.77 5.27
CA PRO A 174 15.25 12.93 3.87
C PRO A 174 16.36 12.85 2.81
N GLU A 175 17.55 13.34 3.12
CA GLU A 175 18.73 13.31 2.25
C GLU A 175 19.25 11.89 1.95
N ILE A 176 18.87 10.87 2.73
CA ILE A 176 19.26 9.48 2.48
C ILE A 176 18.47 8.88 1.31
N GLY A 177 17.23 9.33 1.09
CA GLY A 177 16.30 8.70 0.15
C GLY A 177 15.80 7.34 0.62
N GLY A 178 15.50 6.43 -0.30
CA GLY A 178 14.98 5.09 0.02
C GLY A 178 13.50 5.04 0.40
N GLU A 179 12.75 6.12 0.18
CA GLU A 179 11.32 6.18 0.49
C GLU A 179 10.51 5.21 -0.37
N LEU A 180 9.51 4.59 0.26
CA LEU A 180 8.44 3.92 -0.49
C LEU A 180 7.54 5.01 -1.06
N GLN A 181 7.28 4.97 -2.36
CA GLN A 181 6.27 5.78 -3.00
C GLN A 181 5.13 4.88 -3.46
N MET A 182 3.93 5.19 -3.00
CA MET A 182 2.69 4.51 -3.36
C MET A 182 1.84 5.46 -4.19
N MET A 183 1.20 4.92 -5.21
CA MET A 183 0.38 5.66 -6.15
C MET A 183 -1.03 5.06 -6.15
N PRO A 184 -1.91 5.47 -5.22
CA PRO A 184 -3.32 5.19 -5.35
C PRO A 184 -3.79 5.63 -6.74
N PHE A 185 -4.47 4.75 -7.48
CA PHE A 185 -4.75 4.99 -8.90
C PHE A 185 -5.39 6.35 -9.14
N LEU A 186 -4.87 7.13 -10.09
CA LEU A 186 -5.17 8.54 -10.41
C LEU A 186 -5.01 9.54 -9.26
N GLY A 187 -4.75 9.08 -8.04
CA GLY A 187 -4.58 9.90 -6.84
C GLY A 187 -3.18 10.54 -6.73
N PRO A 188 -2.97 11.32 -5.66
CA PRO A 188 -1.66 11.87 -5.34
C PRO A 188 -0.69 10.76 -4.94
N CYS A 189 0.59 10.96 -5.25
CA CYS A 189 1.66 10.07 -4.81
C CYS A 189 1.86 10.22 -3.29
N ILE A 190 1.81 9.10 -2.57
CA ILE A 190 2.04 9.02 -1.13
C ILE A 190 3.48 8.57 -0.92
N THR A 191 4.26 9.34 -0.16
CA THR A 191 5.66 9.04 0.12
C THR A 191 5.80 8.65 1.60
N VAL A 192 6.30 7.44 1.85
CA VAL A 192 6.52 6.90 3.19
C VAL A 192 8.01 6.79 3.45
N PRO A 193 8.56 7.55 4.42
CA PRO A 193 9.96 7.43 4.78
C PRO A 193 10.21 6.08 5.48
N PRO A 194 11.34 5.40 5.22
CA PRO A 194 11.64 4.09 5.78
C PRO A 194 12.21 4.22 7.20
N LYS A 195 11.56 5.02 8.05
CA LYS A 195 12.00 5.28 9.43
C LYS A 195 11.99 3.99 10.24
N PHE A 196 12.86 3.96 11.26
CA PHE A 196 12.91 2.87 12.21
C PHE A 196 11.53 2.60 12.81
N CYS A 197 11.13 1.33 12.82
CA CYS A 197 9.84 0.86 13.28
C CYS A 197 8.67 1.56 12.58
N THR A 198 8.66 1.58 11.25
CA THR A 198 7.48 1.96 10.46
C THR A 198 6.90 0.73 9.79
N VAL A 199 5.61 0.46 9.97
CA VAL A 199 4.90 -0.64 9.33
C VAL A 199 4.00 -0.07 8.24
N VAL A 200 4.07 -0.64 7.03
CA VAL A 200 3.19 -0.30 5.92
C VAL A 200 2.46 -1.55 5.48
N LEU A 201 1.14 -1.49 5.39
CA LEU A 201 0.31 -2.52 4.77
C LEU A 201 -0.29 -1.96 3.48
N PHE A 202 -0.31 -2.74 2.41
CA PHE A 202 -1.00 -2.36 1.18
C PHE A 202 -1.45 -3.58 0.37
N GLN A 203 -2.51 -3.39 -0.41
CA GLN A 203 -3.07 -4.43 -1.28
C GLN A 203 -2.11 -4.70 -2.45
N SER A 204 -1.62 -5.92 -2.55
CA SER A 204 -0.53 -6.31 -3.47
C SER A 204 -0.90 -6.21 -4.95
N ASP A 205 -2.19 -6.36 -5.26
CA ASP A 205 -2.76 -6.42 -6.60
C ASP A 205 -3.33 -5.08 -7.11
N MET A 206 -3.40 -4.06 -6.25
CA MET A 206 -3.93 -2.75 -6.63
C MET A 206 -3.12 -1.53 -6.18
N MET A 207 -2.09 -1.70 -5.34
CA MET A 207 -1.22 -0.60 -4.96
C MET A 207 0.03 -0.53 -5.85
N LEU A 208 0.00 0.38 -6.83
CA LEU A 208 1.17 0.72 -7.62
C LEU A 208 2.21 1.39 -6.72
N HIS A 209 3.42 0.87 -6.66
CA HIS A 209 4.46 1.44 -5.80
C HIS A 209 5.87 1.29 -6.36
N ARG A 210 6.78 2.13 -5.88
CA ARG A 210 8.22 2.10 -6.16
C ARG A 210 8.99 2.37 -4.88
N VAL A 211 10.29 2.09 -4.89
CA VAL A 211 11.21 2.53 -3.83
C VAL A 211 12.22 3.47 -4.46
N ARG A 212 12.32 4.69 -3.93
CA ARG A 212 13.29 5.69 -4.38
C ARG A 212 14.72 5.21 -4.13
N PRO A 213 15.70 5.69 -4.91
CA PRO A 213 17.09 5.33 -4.68
C PRO A 213 17.55 5.77 -3.29
N ILE A 214 18.36 4.92 -2.65
CA ILE A 214 19.21 5.37 -1.55
C ILE A 214 20.43 6.04 -2.15
N LEU A 215 20.74 7.23 -1.66
CA LEU A 215 21.89 7.97 -2.13
C LEU A 215 23.16 7.39 -1.51
N SER A 216 23.88 6.58 -2.28
CA SER A 216 25.04 5.77 -1.82
C SER A 216 26.14 6.58 -1.12
N HIS A 217 26.29 7.87 -1.46
CA HIS A 217 27.25 8.77 -0.81
C HIS A 217 26.94 9.01 0.68
N MET A 218 25.72 8.72 1.13
CA MET A 218 25.31 8.84 2.54
C MET A 218 25.79 7.68 3.41
N ARG A 219 26.34 6.60 2.82
CA ARG A 219 26.86 5.40 3.53
C ARG A 219 25.88 4.83 4.56
N LYS A 220 24.60 4.77 4.20
CA LYS A 220 23.51 4.24 5.03
C LYS A 220 22.86 3.05 4.33
N THR A 221 22.57 2.01 5.10
CA THR A 221 21.84 0.84 4.63
C THR A 221 20.40 0.92 5.11
N ARG A 222 19.44 0.81 4.19
CA ARG A 222 18.02 0.68 4.55
C ARG A 222 17.71 -0.79 4.77
N TYR A 223 17.28 -1.10 5.97
CA TYR A 223 16.84 -2.44 6.35
C TYR A 223 15.32 -2.50 6.40
N CYS A 224 14.76 -3.56 5.84
CA CYS A 224 13.37 -3.91 6.05
C CYS A 224 13.18 -5.41 5.99
N PHE A 225 12.03 -5.86 6.49
CA PHE A 225 11.49 -7.16 6.11
C PHE A 225 10.10 -6.98 5.55
N THR A 226 9.73 -7.87 4.63
CA THR A 226 8.44 -7.86 3.97
C THR A 226 7.78 -9.21 4.14
N ILE A 227 6.50 -9.18 4.53
CA ILE A 227 5.62 -10.35 4.60
C ILE A 227 4.57 -10.19 3.50
N TRP A 228 4.50 -11.15 2.59
CA TRP A 228 3.42 -11.27 1.62
C TRP A 228 2.49 -12.39 2.02
N PHE A 229 1.19 -12.11 1.99
CA PHE A 229 0.14 -13.08 2.30
C PHE A 229 -0.62 -13.42 1.02
N ASP A 230 -0.75 -14.71 0.72
CA ASP A 230 -1.42 -15.19 -0.49
C ASP A 230 -2.94 -15.32 -0.29
N GLY A 231 -3.69 -14.90 -1.31
CA GLY A 231 -5.15 -15.02 -1.37
C GLY A 231 -5.60 -16.10 -2.35
N ALA A 232 -6.68 -16.81 -1.99
CA ALA A 232 -7.28 -17.87 -2.80
C ALA A 232 -7.85 -17.35 -4.13
N LEU A 233 -8.42 -16.14 -4.10
CA LEU A 233 -9.27 -15.56 -5.12
C LEU A 233 -8.58 -14.43 -5.90
N THR A 234 -7.28 -14.23 -5.70
CA THR A 234 -6.50 -13.27 -6.49
C THR A 234 -6.49 -13.65 -7.97
N ASN A 235 -6.44 -12.63 -8.83
CA ASN A 235 -6.31 -12.79 -10.28
C ASN A 235 -7.46 -13.56 -10.92
N SER A 236 -8.69 -13.28 -10.48
CA SER A 236 -9.89 -13.68 -11.20
C SER A 236 -9.92 -13.02 -12.59
N ASP A 237 -10.77 -13.52 -13.49
CA ASP A 237 -10.92 -12.92 -14.81
C ASP A 237 -11.40 -11.46 -14.73
N ASP A 238 -12.19 -11.12 -13.71
CA ASP A 238 -12.64 -9.75 -13.45
C ASP A 238 -11.51 -8.82 -12.98
N ASP A 239 -10.43 -9.36 -12.44
CA ASP A 239 -9.23 -8.60 -12.00
C ASP A 239 -8.19 -8.42 -13.11
N LEU A 240 -8.24 -9.28 -14.13
CA LEU A 240 -7.23 -9.37 -15.18
C LEU A 240 -7.67 -8.71 -16.49
N PHE A 241 -8.97 -8.69 -16.76
CA PHE A 241 -9.47 -8.24 -18.07
C PHE A 241 -10.15 -6.88 -18.01
N LEU A 242 -9.57 -5.93 -18.74
CA LEU A 242 -10.21 -4.67 -19.04
C LEU A 242 -11.34 -4.88 -20.06
N LYS A 243 -12.59 -4.74 -19.62
CA LYS A 243 -13.79 -4.90 -20.46
C LYS A 243 -14.17 -3.57 -21.11
N VAL A 244 -14.89 -3.64 -22.22
CA VAL A 244 -15.37 -2.47 -22.98
C VAL A 244 -16.19 -1.50 -22.10
N GLN A 245 -16.97 -2.03 -21.15
CA GLN A 245 -17.74 -1.22 -20.19
C GLN A 245 -16.87 -0.41 -19.22
N HIS A 246 -15.59 -0.77 -19.06
CA HIS A 246 -14.65 -0.03 -18.21
C HIS A 246 -13.99 1.15 -18.96
N LEU A 247 -14.22 1.30 -20.26
CA LEU A 247 -13.64 2.34 -21.11
C LEU A 247 -14.56 3.57 -21.18
N ASP A 248 -14.91 4.10 -20.02
CA ASP A 248 -15.79 5.26 -19.81
C ASP A 248 -15.47 5.95 -18.48
N GLU A 249 -15.69 7.26 -18.38
CA GLU A 249 -15.41 8.05 -17.17
C GLU A 249 -16.17 7.53 -15.94
N GLY A 250 -17.38 6.99 -16.14
CA GLY A 250 -18.19 6.39 -15.07
C GLY A 250 -17.55 5.16 -14.41
N ALA A 251 -16.56 4.53 -15.06
CA ALA A 251 -15.84 3.39 -14.51
C ALA A 251 -14.67 3.78 -13.57
N ILE A 252 -14.31 5.07 -13.49
CA ILE A 252 -13.16 5.53 -12.70
C ILE A 252 -13.25 5.12 -11.22
N PRO A 253 -14.39 5.29 -10.50
CA PRO A 253 -14.49 4.86 -9.10
C PRO A 253 -14.19 3.37 -8.90
N PHE A 254 -14.63 2.52 -9.83
CA PHE A 254 -14.33 1.10 -9.84
C PHE A 254 -12.84 0.83 -10.10
N LEU A 255 -12.27 1.45 -11.14
CA LEU A 255 -10.86 1.26 -11.51
C LEU A 255 -9.91 1.65 -10.37
N ARG A 256 -10.25 2.70 -9.61
CA ARG A 256 -9.45 3.14 -8.45
C ARG A 256 -9.37 2.10 -7.33
N ARG A 257 -10.33 1.19 -7.26
CA ARG A 257 -10.47 0.15 -6.22
C ARG A 257 -10.49 -1.26 -6.80
N SER A 258 -9.91 -1.43 -7.98
CA SER A 258 -9.87 -2.72 -8.66
C SER A 258 -8.45 -3.02 -9.13
N ALA A 259 -8.07 -4.30 -9.08
CA ALA A 259 -6.83 -4.80 -9.64
C ALA A 259 -6.77 -4.68 -11.18
N VAL A 260 -7.89 -4.40 -11.85
CA VAL A 260 -7.94 -4.09 -13.30
C VAL A 260 -7.05 -2.91 -13.66
N GLN A 261 -6.82 -1.98 -12.73
CA GLN A 261 -5.92 -0.84 -12.95
C GLN A 261 -4.51 -1.24 -13.39
N ARG A 262 -4.05 -2.45 -13.07
CA ARG A 262 -2.76 -2.99 -13.52
C ARG A 262 -2.64 -2.97 -15.04
N THR A 263 -3.74 -3.21 -15.75
CA THR A 263 -3.80 -3.20 -17.22
C THR A 263 -3.62 -1.80 -17.82
N LEU A 264 -3.85 -0.73 -17.04
CA LEU A 264 -3.83 0.66 -17.50
C LEU A 264 -2.64 1.44 -16.96
N SER A 265 -2.17 1.07 -15.78
CA SER A 265 -1.19 1.82 -15.00
C SER A 265 0.07 2.19 -15.77
N ARG A 266 0.65 1.26 -16.53
CA ARG A 266 1.86 1.55 -17.32
C ARG A 266 1.64 2.68 -18.33
N ALA A 267 0.46 2.78 -18.93
CA ALA A 267 0.12 3.83 -19.89
C ALA A 267 -0.32 5.14 -19.21
N VAL A 268 -1.02 5.07 -18.09
CA VAL A 268 -1.43 6.24 -17.29
C VAL A 268 -0.21 6.92 -16.65
N TYR A 269 0.77 6.13 -16.22
CA TYR A 269 1.96 6.54 -15.48
C TYR A 269 3.25 6.37 -16.28
N GLU A 270 3.17 6.44 -17.60
CA GLU A 270 4.26 6.18 -18.56
C GLU A 270 5.59 6.85 -18.15
N ALA A 271 5.58 8.17 -17.98
CA ALA A 271 6.76 8.93 -17.60
C ALA A 271 7.33 8.50 -16.23
N GLU A 272 6.46 8.21 -15.26
CA GLU A 272 6.90 7.74 -13.95
C GLU A 272 7.57 6.36 -14.03
N TYR A 273 7.04 5.45 -14.86
CA TYR A 273 7.66 4.15 -15.11
C TYR A 273 9.05 4.31 -15.70
N GLU A 274 9.22 5.10 -16.76
CA GLU A 274 10.51 5.35 -17.39
C GLU A 274 11.53 5.96 -16.42
N GLU A 275 11.13 6.99 -15.67
CA GLU A 275 11.97 7.62 -14.64
C GLU A 275 12.43 6.59 -13.60
N SER A 276 11.50 5.75 -13.13
CA SER A 276 11.81 4.75 -12.10
C SER A 276 12.73 3.62 -12.59
N LEU A 277 12.62 3.24 -13.87
CA LEU A 277 13.50 2.26 -14.51
C LEU A 277 14.91 2.83 -14.62
N ALA A 278 15.04 4.09 -15.07
CA ALA A 278 16.31 4.78 -15.15
C ALA A 278 16.97 4.93 -13.77
N ALA A 279 16.19 5.30 -12.74
CA ALA A 279 16.68 5.39 -11.37
C ALA A 279 17.10 4.02 -10.77
N CYS A 280 16.45 2.93 -11.18
CA CYS A 280 16.76 1.58 -10.72
C CYS A 280 18.06 1.03 -11.32
N PHE A 281 18.20 1.08 -12.63
CA PHE A 281 19.30 0.40 -13.33
C PHE A 281 20.47 1.33 -13.69
N GLY A 282 20.26 2.65 -13.71
CA GLY A 282 21.26 3.64 -14.14
C GLY A 282 21.22 3.91 -15.64
N ALA A 283 21.52 5.17 -16.02
CA ALA A 283 21.28 5.76 -17.34
C ALA A 283 21.94 5.04 -18.54
N ASP A 284 23.04 4.31 -18.32
CA ASP A 284 23.83 3.66 -19.37
C ASP A 284 23.88 2.13 -19.26
N SER A 285 22.98 1.54 -18.46
CA SER A 285 22.99 0.09 -18.23
C SER A 285 22.27 -0.68 -19.33
N VAL A 286 22.81 -1.86 -19.68
CA VAL A 286 22.12 -2.82 -20.57
C VAL A 286 20.75 -3.22 -20.00
N ALA A 287 20.67 -3.33 -18.66
CA ALA A 287 19.43 -3.64 -17.94
C ALA A 287 18.35 -2.56 -18.14
N LEU A 288 18.72 -1.27 -18.15
CA LEU A 288 17.81 -0.18 -18.50
C LEU A 288 17.33 -0.32 -19.95
N GLY A 289 18.24 -0.56 -20.88
CA GLY A 289 17.90 -0.73 -22.30
C GLY A 289 16.90 -1.87 -22.53
N ILE A 290 17.08 -3.02 -21.88
CA ILE A 290 16.12 -4.13 -21.92
C ILE A 290 14.79 -3.72 -21.31
N SER A 291 14.81 -3.13 -20.12
CA SER A 291 13.58 -2.77 -19.39
C SER A 291 12.73 -1.72 -20.10
N LEU A 292 13.37 -0.72 -20.74
CA LEU A 292 12.68 0.29 -21.54
C LEU A 292 12.08 -0.31 -22.81
N ARG A 293 12.80 -1.22 -23.50
CA ARG A 293 12.24 -1.92 -24.66
C ARG A 293 10.98 -2.70 -24.31
N GLU A 294 11.00 -3.47 -23.21
CA GLU A 294 9.82 -4.22 -22.75
C GLU A 294 8.67 -3.27 -22.33
N HIS A 295 9.00 -2.15 -21.67
CA HIS A 295 8.03 -1.12 -21.33
C HIS A 295 7.36 -0.54 -22.58
N HIS A 296 8.13 -0.13 -23.58
CA HIS A 296 7.62 0.43 -24.84
C HIS A 296 6.85 -0.59 -25.67
N ALA A 297 7.31 -1.84 -25.74
CA ALA A 297 6.60 -2.91 -26.45
C ALA A 297 5.20 -3.15 -25.87
N HIS A 298 5.08 -3.17 -24.53
CA HIS A 298 3.80 -3.28 -23.86
C HIS A 298 2.87 -2.09 -24.18
N LEU A 299 3.40 -0.86 -24.13
CA LEU A 299 2.62 0.34 -24.46
C LEU A 299 2.16 0.34 -25.92
N GLN A 300 3.03 -0.03 -26.85
CA GLN A 300 2.68 -0.13 -28.26
C GLN A 300 1.54 -1.11 -28.50
N GLN A 301 1.53 -2.26 -27.82
CA GLN A 301 0.42 -3.21 -27.94
C GLN A 301 -0.89 -2.62 -27.40
N LEU A 302 -0.84 -1.96 -26.25
CA LEU A 302 -2.00 -1.37 -25.60
C LEU A 302 -2.61 -0.22 -26.43
N LEU A 303 -1.76 0.63 -27.02
CA LEU A 303 -2.17 1.83 -27.76
C LEU A 303 -2.69 1.55 -29.18
N LYS A 304 -2.68 0.30 -29.65
CA LYS A 304 -3.33 -0.11 -30.92
C LYS A 304 -4.84 0.11 -30.91
N HIS A 305 -5.47 0.07 -29.73
CA HIS A 305 -6.91 0.19 -29.59
C HIS A 305 -7.34 1.66 -29.44
N GLU A 306 -8.06 2.19 -30.43
CA GLU A 306 -8.46 3.60 -30.48
C GLU A 306 -9.31 4.03 -29.27
N ARG A 307 -10.32 3.24 -28.91
CA ARG A 307 -11.18 3.53 -27.75
C ARG A 307 -10.40 3.59 -26.44
N LEU A 308 -9.45 2.67 -26.26
CA LEU A 308 -8.58 2.65 -25.09
C LEU A 308 -7.68 3.88 -25.04
N ARG A 309 -7.08 4.26 -26.18
CA ARG A 309 -6.27 5.48 -26.28
C ARG A 309 -7.07 6.75 -25.99
N ALA A 310 -8.33 6.83 -26.42
CA ALA A 310 -9.21 7.93 -26.06
C ALA A 310 -9.48 7.97 -24.55
N PHE A 311 -9.79 6.82 -23.96
CA PHE A 311 -10.04 6.71 -22.52
C PHE A 311 -8.80 7.01 -21.67
N LEU A 312 -7.59 6.63 -22.11
CA LEU A 312 -6.35 6.98 -21.43
C LEU A 312 -6.13 8.49 -21.32
N LYS A 313 -6.58 9.28 -22.30
CA LYS A 313 -6.54 10.75 -22.21
C LYS A 313 -7.42 11.25 -21.07
N VAL A 314 -8.65 10.73 -20.98
CA VAL A 314 -9.59 11.02 -19.88
C VAL A 314 -8.96 10.68 -18.53
N LEU A 315 -8.31 9.51 -18.40
CA LEU A 315 -7.63 9.12 -17.15
C LEU A 315 -6.47 10.06 -16.78
N LYS A 316 -5.66 10.45 -17.77
CA LYS A 316 -4.54 11.40 -17.55
C LYS A 316 -5.06 12.79 -17.16
N GLU A 317 -6.13 13.28 -17.79
CA GLU A 317 -6.79 14.55 -17.44
C GLU A 317 -7.39 14.49 -16.02
N TYR A 318 -8.16 13.44 -15.71
CA TYR A 318 -8.74 13.23 -14.38
C TYR A 318 -7.69 13.22 -13.26
N ARG A 319 -6.52 12.62 -13.53
CA ARG A 319 -5.39 12.59 -12.61
C ARG A 319 -4.82 13.98 -12.37
N GLU A 320 -4.65 14.80 -13.41
CA GLU A 320 -4.15 16.17 -13.27
C GLU A 320 -5.18 17.08 -12.56
N ASP A 321 -6.48 16.87 -12.78
CA ASP A 321 -7.54 17.55 -12.03
C ASP A 321 -7.46 17.24 -10.53
N LEU A 322 -7.21 15.97 -10.16
CA LEU A 322 -7.02 15.57 -8.76
C LEU A 322 -5.75 16.18 -8.16
N ARG A 323 -4.65 16.21 -8.92
CA ARG A 323 -3.37 16.77 -8.47
C ARG A 323 -3.44 18.27 -8.25
N SER A 324 -4.15 18.99 -9.11
CA SER A 324 -4.35 20.44 -9.00
C SER A 324 -5.41 20.85 -7.96
N GLY A 325 -6.11 19.88 -7.35
CA GLY A 325 -7.22 20.14 -6.42
C GLY A 325 -8.45 20.75 -7.10
N GLN A 326 -8.62 20.52 -8.40
CA GLN A 326 -9.85 20.81 -9.15
C GLN A 326 -10.90 19.72 -8.90
N ARG A 327 -10.47 18.48 -8.67
CA ARG A 327 -11.28 17.37 -8.15
C ARG A 327 -10.74 16.93 -6.79
N TYR A 328 -11.60 16.45 -5.89
CA TYR A 328 -11.18 15.89 -4.60
C TYR A 328 -11.28 14.37 -4.58
N VAL A 329 -10.27 13.71 -4.00
CA VAL A 329 -10.30 12.26 -3.77
C VAL A 329 -11.32 11.94 -2.67
N ASN A 330 -12.20 10.97 -2.95
CA ASN A 330 -13.19 10.45 -2.01
C ASN A 330 -12.53 9.70 -0.84
N GLU A 331 -11.98 10.41 0.15
CA GLU A 331 -11.94 9.94 1.55
C GLU A 331 -11.64 11.04 2.59
N SER A 332 -10.77 12.02 2.34
CA SER A 332 -10.43 13.01 3.39
C SER A 332 -11.58 13.99 3.69
N THR A 333 -12.43 14.26 2.71
CA THR A 333 -13.74 14.92 2.89
C THR A 333 -14.78 13.98 3.54
N ARG A 334 -14.59 12.65 3.46
CA ARG A 334 -15.56 11.63 3.87
C ARG A 334 -15.68 11.49 5.39
N ASN A 335 -14.58 11.58 6.13
CA ASN A 335 -14.62 11.65 7.61
C ASN A 335 -15.26 12.95 8.13
N PHE A 336 -15.18 14.04 7.35
CA PHE A 336 -15.87 15.30 7.65
C PHE A 336 -17.39 15.21 7.42
N TYR A 337 -17.87 14.45 6.42
CA TYR A 337 -19.29 14.35 6.05
C TYR A 337 -20.05 13.10 6.53
N ARG A 338 -19.37 12.02 6.96
CA ARG A 338 -19.97 10.73 7.35
C ARG A 338 -21.05 10.82 8.43
N ARG A 339 -20.98 11.80 9.33
CA ARG A 339 -21.92 11.93 10.45
C ARG A 339 -23.32 12.40 10.03
N TYR A 340 -23.54 12.75 8.76
CA TYR A 340 -24.75 13.45 8.31
C TYR A 340 -25.43 12.88 7.06
N SER A 341 -24.91 11.81 6.44
CA SER A 341 -25.44 11.27 5.17
C SER A 341 -26.04 9.87 5.33
N ALA A 342 -27.26 9.76 5.84
CA ALA A 342 -28.06 8.54 5.72
C ALA A 342 -28.73 8.40 4.33
N ASN A 343 -28.79 9.48 3.53
CA ASN A 343 -29.62 9.54 2.31
C ASN A 343 -28.85 9.81 1.00
N TYR A 344 -27.51 9.79 1.00
CA TYR A 344 -26.70 10.11 -0.20
C TYR A 344 -25.67 9.00 -0.52
N TYR A 345 -26.09 7.75 -0.42
CA TYR A 345 -25.31 6.63 -0.93
C TYR A 345 -25.59 6.46 -2.44
N ASP A 346 -24.81 7.14 -3.30
CA ASP A 346 -24.66 6.72 -4.69
C ASP A 346 -23.20 6.30 -4.93
N PRO A 347 -22.93 4.98 -5.04
CA PRO A 347 -21.59 4.46 -5.33
C PRO A 347 -21.05 4.86 -6.71
N ARG A 348 -21.83 5.58 -7.54
CA ARG A 348 -21.44 6.10 -8.85
C ARG A 348 -20.81 7.49 -8.84
N SER A 349 -20.72 8.17 -7.69
CA SER A 349 -20.16 9.54 -7.64
C SER A 349 -18.64 9.55 -7.91
N ALA A 350 -18.24 10.20 -9.00
CA ALA A 350 -16.87 10.26 -9.52
C ALA A 350 -15.93 11.22 -8.76
N GLY A 351 -16.19 11.47 -7.47
CA GLY A 351 -15.62 12.57 -6.67
C GLY A 351 -16.58 13.76 -6.59
N PHE A 352 -16.27 14.74 -5.73
CA PHE A 352 -17.03 15.98 -5.58
C PHE A 352 -16.31 17.14 -6.28
N THR A 353 -17.06 17.94 -7.02
CA THR A 353 -16.63 19.24 -7.55
C THR A 353 -16.52 20.27 -6.42
N ARG A 354 -15.79 21.37 -6.65
CA ARG A 354 -15.72 22.51 -5.69
C ARG A 354 -17.10 23.06 -5.34
N GLU A 355 -18.03 23.10 -6.29
CA GLU A 355 -19.39 23.61 -6.05
C GLU A 355 -20.21 22.66 -5.16
N GLU A 356 -20.11 21.35 -5.36
CA GLU A 356 -20.78 20.35 -4.51
C GLU A 356 -20.25 20.37 -3.08
N VAL A 357 -18.93 20.54 -2.90
CA VAL A 357 -18.30 20.71 -1.58
C VAL A 357 -18.79 22.00 -0.91
N ALA A 358 -18.82 23.13 -1.63
CA ALA A 358 -19.32 24.40 -1.09
C ALA A 358 -20.80 24.32 -0.69
N HIS A 359 -21.62 23.62 -1.47
CA HIS A 359 -23.03 23.39 -1.16
C HIS A 359 -23.20 22.54 0.11
N ALA A 360 -22.41 21.47 0.25
CA ALA A 360 -22.42 20.63 1.45
C ALA A 360 -21.97 21.42 2.70
N GLU A 361 -20.93 22.25 2.60
CA GLU A 361 -20.50 23.14 3.68
C GLU A 361 -21.59 24.13 4.11
N TRP A 362 -22.33 24.68 3.15
CA TRP A 362 -23.43 25.60 3.43
C TRP A 362 -24.57 24.91 4.18
N ALA A 363 -24.97 23.71 3.72
CA ALA A 363 -25.97 22.89 4.41
C ALA A 363 -25.53 22.51 5.84
N MET A 364 -24.23 22.26 6.06
CA MET A 364 -23.67 21.99 7.40
C MET A 364 -23.78 23.18 8.33
N ARG A 365 -23.44 24.39 7.85
CA ARG A 365 -23.58 25.62 8.64
C ARG A 365 -25.02 25.82 9.07
N LEU A 366 -25.97 25.58 8.16
CA LEU A 366 -27.40 25.64 8.46
C LEU A 366 -27.84 24.60 9.51
N HIS A 367 -27.35 23.36 9.40
CA HIS A 367 -27.70 22.29 10.33
C HIS A 367 -27.14 22.56 11.74
N ARG A 368 -25.90 23.03 11.87
CA ARG A 368 -25.34 23.46 13.18
C ARG A 368 -26.14 24.62 13.76
N LEU A 369 -26.48 25.61 12.93
CA LEU A 369 -27.31 26.73 13.37
C LEU A 369 -28.66 26.24 13.90
N LYS A 370 -29.31 25.31 13.20
CA LYS A 370 -30.56 24.67 13.62
C LYS A 370 -30.41 23.91 14.95
N GLY A 371 -29.32 23.16 15.14
CA GLY A 371 -29.03 22.46 16.39
C GLY A 371 -28.78 23.41 17.56
N ILE A 372 -28.04 24.50 17.34
CA ILE A 372 -27.81 25.55 18.35
C ILE A 372 -29.15 26.19 18.73
N LEU A 373 -29.96 26.59 17.74
CA LEU A 373 -31.28 27.18 17.97
C LEU A 373 -32.22 26.23 18.72
N TRP A 374 -32.22 24.94 18.36
CA TRP A 374 -33.02 23.92 19.04
C TRP A 374 -32.58 23.74 20.49
N ASN A 375 -31.28 23.67 20.75
CA ASN A 375 -30.75 23.58 22.11
C ASN A 375 -31.05 24.85 22.92
N CYS A 376 -30.94 26.04 22.34
CA CYS A 376 -31.37 27.28 22.98
C CYS A 376 -32.87 27.27 23.32
N LEU A 377 -33.71 26.73 22.43
CA LEU A 377 -35.15 26.57 22.68
C LEU A 377 -35.42 25.57 23.81
N VAL A 378 -34.83 24.38 23.76
CA VAL A 378 -35.10 23.31 24.74
C VAL A 378 -34.51 23.64 26.11
N TYR A 379 -33.23 24.02 26.18
CA TYR A 379 -32.59 24.37 27.45
C TYR A 379 -33.04 25.73 27.97
N GLY A 380 -33.30 26.71 27.10
CA GLY A 380 -33.89 27.98 27.51
C GLY A 380 -35.30 27.82 28.08
N SER A 381 -36.11 26.94 27.50
CA SER A 381 -37.45 26.62 28.02
C SER A 381 -37.37 25.84 29.33
N ALA A 382 -36.44 24.88 29.47
CA ALA A 382 -36.23 24.14 30.70
C ALA A 382 -35.73 25.05 31.84
N LEU A 383 -34.82 25.97 31.55
CA LEU A 383 -34.31 26.96 32.51
C LEU A 383 -35.43 27.91 32.95
N TYR A 384 -36.27 28.38 32.03
CA TYR A 384 -37.44 29.21 32.33
C TYR A 384 -38.46 28.48 33.21
N LEU A 385 -38.74 27.20 32.95
CA LEU A 385 -39.64 26.39 33.77
C LEU A 385 -39.06 26.13 35.17
N LEU A 386 -37.76 25.85 35.29
CA LEU A 386 -37.05 25.74 36.56
C LEU A 386 -37.10 27.05 37.36
N PHE A 387 -36.90 28.18 36.69
CA PHE A 387 -36.99 29.50 37.34
C PHE A 387 -38.42 29.79 37.83
N LYS A 388 -39.45 29.41 37.07
CA LYS A 388 -40.86 29.54 37.49
C LYS A 388 -41.24 28.60 38.63
N PHE A 389 -40.63 27.42 38.71
CA PHE A 389 -40.91 26.44 39.77
C PHE A 389 -40.14 26.71 41.07
N LEU A 390 -38.93 27.28 41.00
CA LEU A 390 -38.14 27.68 42.16
C LEU A 390 -38.57 29.04 42.76
N ALA A 391 -39.38 29.81 42.04
CA ALA A 391 -39.97 31.07 42.49
C ALA A 391 -41.36 30.91 43.16
N ARG A 392 -41.76 29.67 43.48
CA ARG A 392 -42.89 29.33 44.36
C ARG A 392 -42.35 28.67 45.61
#